data_AF-A0A9D6E820-F1
#
_entry.id   AF-A0A9D6E820-F1
#
_cell.length_a   1.000
_cell.length_b   1.000
_cell.length_c   1.000
_cell.angle_alpha   90.00
_cell.angle_beta   90.00
_cell.angle_gamma   90.00
#
_symmetry.space_group_name_H-M   'P 1'
#
loop_
_entity.id
_entity.type
_entity.pdbx_description
1 polymer ?
#
loop_
_entity_poly.entity_id
_entity_poly.type
_entity_poly.pdbx_seq_one_letter_code
_entity_poly.pdbx_strand_id
1 'polypeptide(L)' 'MGFRTFTDRGGRVWEVRDRSSREWEFSPGKDNPGPSRVVAAPGYEKDPFELSLEELQRLLDAATVSIKRERKSPFLD' A
#
# COMPACT_ATOMS: atom_id res chain seq x y z
N MET A 1 -13.97 1.50 8.17
CA MET A 1 -12.91 1.94 7.24
C MET A 1 -13.11 1.20 5.94
N GLY A 2 -13.47 1.93 4.88
CA GLY A 2 -13.62 1.36 3.54
C GLY A 2 -12.25 1.11 2.93
N PHE A 3 -12.20 0.28 1.89
CA PHE A 3 -11.02 0.11 1.06
C PHE A 3 -11.40 0.43 -0.38
N ARG A 4 -10.48 1.02 -1.13
CA ARG A 4 -10.63 1.19 -2.57
C ARG A 4 -9.87 0.10 -3.28
N THR A 5 -10.52 -0.56 -4.23
CA THR A 5 -9.83 -1.45 -5.16
C THR A 5 -9.39 -0.68 -6.39
N PHE A 6 -8.17 -0.94 -6.85
CA PHE A 6 -7.72 -0.50 -8.17
C PHE A 6 -6.81 -1.54 -8.81
N THR A 7 -6.72 -1.48 -10.14
CA THR A 7 -5.86 -2.36 -10.93
C THR A 7 -4.62 -1.59 -11.37
N ASP A 8 -3.45 -2.11 -11.04
CA ASP A 8 -2.13 -1.62 -11.48
C ASP A 8 -1.93 -1.82 -12.98
N ARG A 9 -0.96 -1.11 -13.58
CA ARG A 9 -0.55 -1.26 -14.98
C ARG A 9 -0.18 -2.70 -15.37
N GLY A 10 0.25 -3.52 -14.40
CA GLY A 10 0.51 -4.95 -14.58
C GLY A 10 -0.72 -5.85 -14.48
N GLY A 11 -1.94 -5.30 -14.40
CA GLY A 11 -3.18 -6.07 -14.27
C GLY A 11 -3.45 -6.59 -12.86
N ARG A 12 -2.63 -6.23 -11.87
CA ARG A 12 -2.75 -6.71 -10.49
C ARG A 12 -3.74 -5.87 -9.69
N VAL A 13 -4.65 -6.53 -8.98
CA VAL A 13 -5.60 -5.86 -8.10
C VAL A 13 -4.95 -5.52 -6.76
N TRP A 14 -5.16 -4.29 -6.31
CA TRP A 14 -4.71 -3.76 -5.03
C TRP A 14 -5.88 -3.16 -4.26
N GLU A 15 -5.93 -3.42 -2.97
CA GLU A 15 -6.82 -2.81 -2.01
C GLU A 15 -6.07 -1.73 -1.24
N VAL A 16 -6.48 -0.47 -1.40
CA VAL A 16 -5.89 0.68 -0.72
C VAL A 16 -6.72 1.04 0.49
N ARG A 17 -6.06 1.11 1.63
CA ARG A 17 -6.64 1.44 2.93
C ARG A 17 -5.88 2.60 3.54
N ASP A 18 -6.61 3.56 4.10
CA ASP A 18 -5.99 4.54 4.97
C ASP A 18 -5.58 3.82 6.27
N ARG A 19 -4.29 3.85 6.58
CA ARG A 19 -3.76 3.28 7.82
C ARG A 19 -3.62 4.38 8.88
N SER A 20 -3.35 5.61 8.42
CA SER A 20 -3.33 6.86 9.17
C SER A 20 -3.40 8.04 8.19
N SER A 21 -3.60 9.25 8.69
CA SER A 21 -3.65 10.48 7.85
C SER A 21 -2.36 10.80 7.07
N ARG A 22 -1.30 10.00 7.25
CA ARG A 22 0.02 10.15 6.62
C ARG A 22 0.53 8.86 5.99
N GLU A 23 -0.13 7.73 6.21
CA GLU A 23 0.35 6.41 5.79
C GLU A 23 -0.82 5.59 5.27
N TRP A 24 -0.66 5.05 4.07
CA TRP A 24 -1.64 4.19 3.42
C TRP A 24 -1.06 2.81 3.19
N GLU A 25 -1.93 1.80 3.23
CA GLU A 25 -1.58 0.41 3.00
C GLU A 25 -2.21 -0.07 1.70
N PHE A 26 -1.37 -0.61 0.82
CA PHE A 26 -1.74 -1.26 -0.42
C PHE A 26 -1.65 -2.76 -0.18
N SER A 27 -2.79 -3.37 0.12
CA SER A 27 -2.88 -4.82 0.29
C SER A 27 -3.16 -5.50 -1.04
N PRO A 28 -2.56 -6.68 -1.29
CA PRO A 28 -2.89 -7.48 -2.46
C PRO A 28 -4.37 -7.89 -2.46
N GLY A 29 -5.07 -7.67 -3.57
CA GLY A 29 -6.41 -8.20 -3.76
C GLY A 29 -6.42 -9.70 -4.08
N LYS A 30 -7.62 -10.24 -4.33
CA LYS A 30 -7.86 -11.67 -4.58
C LYS A 30 -7.02 -12.29 -5.72
N ASP A 31 -6.55 -11.48 -6.67
CA ASP A 31 -5.77 -11.90 -7.83
C ASP A 31 -4.29 -11.44 -7.77
N ASN A 32 -3.80 -11.09 -6.58
CA ASN A 32 -2.46 -10.57 -6.40
C ASN A 32 -1.71 -11.39 -5.34
N PRO A 33 -0.66 -12.16 -5.70
CA PRO A 33 0.13 -12.93 -4.73
C PRO A 33 1.21 -12.08 -4.03
N GLY A 34 1.30 -10.78 -4.31
CA GLY A 34 2.33 -9.89 -3.77
C GLY A 34 2.15 -9.56 -2.27
N PRO A 35 3.20 -9.10 -1.58
CA PRO A 35 3.06 -8.63 -0.20
C PRO A 35 2.35 -7.27 -0.13
N SER A 36 1.69 -6.98 0.99
CA SER A 36 1.18 -5.63 1.29
C SER A 36 2.32 -4.60 1.30
N ARG A 37 2.04 -3.40 0.81
CA ARG A 37 3.00 -2.29 0.77
C ARG A 37 2.47 -1.10 1.56
N VAL A 38 3.30 -0.50 2.40
CA VAL A 38 2.95 0.74 3.10
C VAL A 38 3.61 1.90 2.38
N VAL A 39 2.83 2.95 2.11
CA VAL A 39 3.30 4.17 1.45
C VAL A 39 2.95 5.39 2.29
N ALA A 40 3.72 6.46 2.10
CA ALA A 40 3.33 7.77 2.60
C ALA A 40 2.12 8.28 1.80
N ALA A 41 1.14 8.82 2.51
CA ALA A 41 0.06 9.58 1.88
C ALA A 41 0.66 10.81 1.16
N PRO A 42 0.07 11.26 0.05
CA PRO A 42 0.62 12.36 -0.76
C PRO A 42 0.56 13.73 -0.05
N GLY A 43 0.02 13.80 1.16
CA GLY A 43 0.09 14.97 2.05
C GLY A 43 -0.96 16.04 1.77
N TYR A 44 -1.35 16.22 0.49
CA TYR A 44 -2.47 17.06 0.09
C TYR A 44 -3.82 16.32 0.15
N GLU A 45 -3.80 15.00 -0.07
CA GLU A 45 -4.97 14.14 -0.02
C GLU A 45 -4.88 13.16 1.15
N LYS A 46 -5.97 13.02 1.88
CA LYS A 46 -6.12 12.11 3.02
C LYS A 46 -6.96 10.89 2.68
N ASP A 47 -7.74 10.96 1.61
CA ASP A 47 -8.66 9.92 1.21
C ASP A 47 -8.20 9.22 -0.09
N PRO A 48 -8.00 7.89 -0.09
CA PRO A 48 -7.58 7.16 -1.27
C PRO A 48 -8.65 7.10 -2.36
N PHE A 49 -9.92 7.41 -2.09
CA PHE A 49 -10.98 7.42 -3.09
C PHE A 49 -10.95 8.67 -3.97
N GLU A 50 -10.42 9.78 -3.46
CA GLU A 50 -10.28 11.04 -4.19
C GLU A 50 -9.09 11.02 -5.18
N LEU A 51 -8.13 10.10 -5.03
CA LEU A 51 -6.99 10.01 -5.94
C LEU A 51 -7.34 9.45 -7.33
N SER A 52 -6.61 9.89 -8.33
CA SER A 52 -6.65 9.29 -9.66
C SER A 52 -5.94 7.92 -9.66
N LEU A 53 -6.31 7.05 -10.61
CA LEU A 53 -5.61 5.77 -10.81
C LEU A 53 -4.11 5.97 -11.07
N GLU A 54 -3.75 7.03 -11.80
CA GLU A 54 -2.36 7.39 -12.09
C GLU A 54 -1.58 7.78 -10.84
N GLU A 55 -2.22 8.44 -9.88
CA GLU A 55 -1.61 8.84 -8.61
C GLU A 55 -1.42 7.63 -7.69
N LEU A 56 -2.44 6.78 -7.57
CA LEU A 56 -2.34 5.50 -6.86
C LEU A 56 -1.23 4.62 -7.44
N GLN A 57 -1.10 4.62 -8.77
CA GLN A 57 -0.05 3.91 -9.46
C GLN A 57 1.34 4.49 -9.17
N ARG A 58 1.50 5.82 -9.14
CA ARG A 58 2.78 6.46 -8.76
C ARG A 58 3.15 6.17 -7.31
N LEU A 59 2.17 6.19 -6.40
CA LEU A 59 2.39 5.82 -5.00
C LEU A 59 2.82 4.36 -4.86
N LEU A 60 2.17 3.45 -5.58
CA LEU A 60 2.50 2.03 -5.58
C LEU A 60 3.88 1.74 -6.20
N ASP A 61 4.28 2.50 -7.23
CA ASP A 61 5.60 2.41 -7.87
C ASP A 61 6.70 2.95 -6.94
N ALA A 62 6.43 4.06 -6.26
CA ALA A 62 7.30 4.64 -5.23
C ALA A 62 7.33 3.81 -3.94
N ALA A 63 6.41 2.87 -3.75
CA ALA A 63 6.35 1.99 -2.60
C ALA A 63 7.55 1.04 -2.61
N THR A 64 8.67 1.48 -2.02
CA THR A 64 9.77 0.58 -1.64
C THR A 64 9.16 -0.55 -0.82
N VAL A 65 9.28 -1.78 -1.35
CA VAL A 65 8.79 -3.01 -0.73
C VAL A 65 9.14 -2.93 0.75
N SER A 66 8.12 -2.77 1.59
CA SER A 66 8.31 -2.76 3.03
C SER A 66 8.68 -4.20 3.36
N ILE A 67 9.97 -4.54 3.22
CA ILE A 67 10.53 -5.76 3.78
C ILE A 67 10.18 -5.61 5.24
N LYS A 68 9.18 -6.37 5.68
CA LYS A 68 8.87 -6.55 7.09
C LYS A 68 10.21 -6.99 7.68
N ARG A 69 10.94 -6.07 8.31
CA ARG A 69 12.12 -6.44 9.10
C ARG A 69 11.53 -7.34 10.16
N GLU A 70 11.63 -8.64 9.93
CA GLU A 70 11.54 -9.62 11.00
C GLU A 70 12.53 -9.10 12.04
N ARG A 71 12.00 -8.56 13.14
CA ARG A 71 12.81 -8.33 14.32
C ARG A 71 13.29 -9.72 14.71
N LYS A 72 14.49 -10.08 14.26
CA LYS A 72 15.30 -11.09 14.91
C LYS A 72 15.46 -10.60 16.34
N SER A 73 14.63 -11.13 17.24
CA SER A 73 14.83 -10.95 18.68
C SER A 73 16.23 -11.46 19.00
N PRO A 74 17.10 -10.66 19.65
CA PRO A 74 18.45 -11.06 19.99
C PRO A 74 18.51 -11.98 21.24
N PHE A 75 17.37 -12.48 21.72
CA PHE A 75 17.32 -13.38 22.87
C PHE A 75 17.18 -14.82 22.41
N LEU A 76 18.32 -15.48 22.17
CA LEU A 76 18.50 -16.91 22.43
C LEU A 76 20.00 -17.25 22.51
N ASP A 77 20.63 -16.85 23.61
CA ASP A 77 21.53 -17.65 24.48
C ASP A 77 21.83 -16.83 25.76
#